data_AF-A0A8T3UZV0-F1
#
_entry.id   AF-A0A8T3UZV0-F1
#
_cell.length_a   1.000
_cell.length_b   1.000
_cell.length_c   1.000
_cell.angle_alpha   90.00
_cell.angle_beta   90.00
_cell.angle_gamma   90.00
#
_symmetry.space_group_name_H-M   'P 1'
#
loop_
_entity.id
_entity.type
_entity.pdbx_description
1 polymer ?
#
loop_
_entity_poly.entity_id
_entity_poly.type
_entity_poly.pdbx_seq_one_letter_code
_entity_poly.pdbx_strand_id
1 'polypeptide(L)'
;MSLIIAYIGKKGCVMAADKRKIGYFGDKENLEILEQELYNGDISSDGEFKRRADELGISVKITDDATKLKIVGNCVRGEVSTKGTFETKRRRVYGTSNGYQLVELVGSEVTSRTSGKTGIVIFGNNFAKKMAESLISKRLKPSSSLKSKGEMFEEILREVAAKTPTVGINCDVLKQEPNFDVSQAQRHLNVTIDHDVKVLAKFRQTLTEQIVQQSIEIELAKKIINDGDIGKVVSVDGNMVYVQLNDKTQAMDGNWKQLAAPGQNVIMFTESNDVKIGDKVTIDNEDLCLKKDKSPLKCDVILCSV
;
A
#
# COMPACT_ATOMS: atom_id res chain seq x y z
N MET A 1 4.50 13.53 3.30
CA MET A 1 4.56 14.98 3.02
C MET A 1 4.37 15.20 1.52
N SER A 2 3.69 16.28 1.13
CA SER A 2 3.34 16.58 -0.25
C SER A 2 3.02 18.06 -0.39
N LEU A 3 3.16 18.62 -1.59
CA LEU A 3 2.56 19.88 -1.98
C LEU A 3 1.55 19.61 -3.12
N ILE A 4 0.29 19.97 -2.89
CA ILE A 4 -0.76 19.97 -3.92
C ILE A 4 -1.28 21.39 -4.06
N ILE A 5 -1.32 21.89 -5.28
CA ILE A 5 -1.90 23.20 -5.62
C ILE A 5 -3.07 22.94 -6.57
N ALA A 6 -4.25 23.42 -6.21
CA ALA A 6 -5.46 23.28 -7.01
C ALA A 6 -6.06 24.66 -7.30
N TYR A 7 -6.33 24.95 -8.57
CA TYR A 7 -7.16 26.06 -9.00
C TYR A 7 -8.52 25.55 -9.45
N ILE A 8 -9.58 26.20 -8.96
CA ILE A 8 -10.97 25.89 -9.28
C ILE A 8 -11.65 27.17 -9.76
N GLY A 9 -12.12 27.16 -11.00
CA GLY A 9 -12.75 28.30 -11.64
C GLY A 9 -13.96 27.92 -12.48
N LYS A 10 -14.52 28.93 -13.17
CA LYS A 10 -15.70 28.74 -14.02
C LYS A 10 -15.47 27.80 -15.20
N LYS A 11 -14.24 27.80 -15.76
CA LYS A 11 -13.86 27.01 -16.93
C LYS A 11 -13.42 25.58 -16.60
N GLY A 12 -13.32 25.24 -15.31
CA GLY A 12 -12.81 23.95 -14.88
C GLY A 12 -11.86 24.03 -13.69
N CYS A 13 -11.12 22.93 -13.50
CA CYS A 13 -10.14 22.75 -12.45
C CYS A 13 -8.80 22.31 -13.05
N VAL A 14 -7.71 22.80 -12.48
CA VAL A 14 -6.36 22.29 -12.71
C VAL A 14 -5.67 22.08 -11.36
N MET A 15 -5.02 20.94 -11.19
CA MET A 15 -4.25 20.61 -10.00
C MET A 15 -2.84 20.18 -10.41
N ALA A 16 -1.85 20.56 -9.61
CA ALA A 16 -0.49 20.07 -9.69
C ALA A 16 -0.10 19.48 -8.34
N ALA A 17 0.68 18.39 -8.35
CA ALA A 17 1.21 17.79 -7.14
C ALA A 17 2.59 17.21 -7.39
N ASP A 18 3.46 17.32 -6.38
CA ASP A 18 4.73 16.60 -6.40
C ASP A 18 4.53 15.08 -6.27
N LYS A 19 5.53 14.29 -6.65
CA LYS A 19 5.48 12.83 -6.59
C LYS A 19 6.25 12.24 -5.41
N ARG A 20 6.77 13.09 -4.51
CA ARG A 20 7.58 12.61 -3.39
C ARG A 20 6.74 11.90 -2.35
N LYS A 21 7.26 10.80 -1.85
CA LYS A 21 6.74 10.07 -0.70
C LYS A 21 7.91 9.77 0.21
N ILE A 22 7.68 10.04 1.49
CA ILE A 22 8.67 9.85 2.54
C ILE A 22 8.05 8.90 3.55
N GLY A 23 8.72 7.77 3.78
CA GLY A 23 8.44 6.85 4.85
C GLY A 23 9.50 7.01 5.92
N TYR A 24 9.06 7.02 7.18
CA TYR A 24 9.94 7.09 8.33
C TYR A 24 9.81 5.84 9.17
N PHE A 25 10.91 5.43 9.80
CA PHE A 25 10.93 4.34 10.75
C PHE A 25 11.89 4.68 11.89
N GLY A 26 11.37 4.76 13.11
CA GLY A 26 12.14 5.20 14.26
C GLY A 26 11.24 5.49 15.46
N ASP A 27 11.84 5.99 16.53
CA ASP A 27 11.12 6.41 17.73
C ASP A 27 10.20 7.61 17.46
N LYS A 28 9.04 7.63 18.13
CA LYS A 28 7.99 8.63 17.88
C LYS A 28 8.42 10.04 18.29
N GLU A 29 9.12 10.20 19.42
CA GLU A 29 9.52 11.53 19.90
C GLU A 29 10.56 12.14 18.97
N ASN A 30 11.53 11.34 18.54
CA ASN A 30 12.53 11.76 17.56
C ASN A 30 11.89 12.10 16.20
N LEU A 31 10.88 11.34 15.77
CA LEU A 31 10.13 11.64 14.54
C LEU A 31 9.44 12.99 14.60
N GLU A 32 8.80 13.31 15.74
CA GLU A 32 8.15 14.60 15.93
C GLU A 32 9.16 15.76 15.85
N ILE A 33 10.37 15.59 16.41
CA ILE A 33 11.46 16.57 16.29
C ILE A 33 11.85 16.77 14.82
N LEU A 34 12.14 15.67 14.10
CA LEU A 34 12.54 15.73 12.70
C LEU A 34 11.46 16.36 11.80
N GLU A 35 10.18 16.02 12.03
CA GLU A 35 9.07 16.62 11.29
C GLU A 35 8.92 18.13 11.56
N GLN A 36 9.11 18.58 12.80
CA GLN A 36 9.06 20.01 13.13
C GLN A 36 10.17 20.79 12.41
N GLU A 37 11.41 20.30 12.45
CA GLU A 37 12.55 20.93 11.76
C GLU A 37 12.29 21.03 10.24
N LEU A 38 11.73 19.97 9.63
CA LEU A 38 11.29 19.98 8.23
C LEU A 38 10.18 20.99 7.95
N TYR A 39 9.18 21.08 8.84
CA TYR A 39 7.99 21.91 8.65
C TYR A 39 8.24 23.40 8.89
N ASN A 40 9.27 23.73 9.67
CA ASN A 40 9.74 25.10 9.90
C ASN A 40 10.73 25.56 8.83
N GLY A 41 11.33 24.61 8.08
CA GLY A 41 12.29 24.91 7.02
C GLY A 41 13.75 24.96 7.50
N ASP A 42 14.03 24.36 8.66
CA ASP A 42 15.38 24.26 9.22
C ASP A 42 16.26 23.29 8.42
N ILE A 43 15.64 22.38 7.68
CA ILE A 43 16.27 21.42 6.78
C ILE A 43 15.92 21.77 5.33
N SER A 44 16.94 22.07 4.54
CA SER A 44 16.77 22.66 3.20
C SER A 44 17.03 21.68 2.05
N SER A 45 17.71 20.56 2.32
CA SER A 45 18.11 19.59 1.30
C SER A 45 17.94 18.13 1.74
N ASP A 46 17.90 17.22 0.76
CA ASP A 46 17.84 15.77 1.00
C ASP A 46 19.07 15.25 1.77
N GLY A 47 20.24 15.87 1.58
CA GLY A 47 21.47 15.51 2.29
C GLY A 47 21.42 15.88 3.77
N GLU A 48 21.00 17.10 4.08
CA GLU A 48 20.76 17.54 5.45
C GLU A 48 19.69 16.70 6.13
N PHE A 49 18.61 16.39 5.41
CA PHE A 49 17.52 15.57 5.92
C PHE A 49 17.98 14.17 6.33
N LYS A 50 18.74 13.49 5.47
CA LYS A 50 19.28 12.15 5.79
C LYS A 50 20.22 12.21 6.99
N ARG A 51 21.17 13.15 7.00
CA ARG A 51 22.10 13.33 8.13
C ARG A 51 21.35 13.54 9.44
N ARG A 52 20.35 14.44 9.43
CA ARG A 52 19.58 14.75 10.62
C ARG A 52 18.72 13.58 11.09
N ALA A 53 18.17 12.81 10.16
CA ALA A 53 17.45 11.58 10.48
C ALA A 53 18.38 10.54 11.12
N ASP A 54 19.59 10.35 10.57
CA ASP A 54 20.58 9.41 11.11
C ASP A 54 21.01 9.80 12.54
N GLU A 55 21.22 11.09 12.80
CA GLU A 55 21.52 11.62 14.16
C GLU A 55 20.41 11.31 15.17
N LEU A 56 19.16 11.27 14.72
CA LEU A 56 17.99 10.97 15.54
C LEU A 56 17.65 9.46 15.55
N GLY A 57 18.46 8.62 14.90
CA GLY A 57 18.21 7.19 14.80
C GLY A 57 16.98 6.83 13.97
N ILE A 58 16.60 7.68 13.01
CA ILE A 58 15.42 7.52 12.15
C ILE A 58 15.86 7.03 10.78
N SER A 59 15.36 5.87 10.37
CA SER A 59 15.49 5.38 9.00
C SER A 59 14.49 6.09 8.09
N VAL A 60 14.98 6.63 6.97
CA VAL A 60 14.18 7.37 6.00
C VAL A 60 14.21 6.69 4.64
N LYS A 61 13.03 6.48 4.05
CA LYS A 61 12.86 6.03 2.67
C LYS A 61 12.17 7.12 1.86
N ILE A 62 12.85 7.63 0.85
CA ILE A 62 12.33 8.65 -0.08
C ILE A 62 12.10 7.98 -1.45
N THR A 63 10.92 8.18 -2.02
CA THR A 63 10.60 7.79 -3.41
C THR A 63 9.90 8.95 -4.11
N ASP A 64 10.07 9.09 -5.43
CA ASP A 64 9.49 10.17 -6.23
C ASP A 64 8.49 9.65 -7.30
N ASP A 65 7.73 8.62 -6.91
CA ASP A 65 6.83 7.84 -7.77
C ASP A 65 5.35 7.91 -7.36
N ALA A 66 5.00 8.71 -6.34
CA ALA A 66 3.64 8.75 -5.81
C ALA A 66 2.66 9.42 -6.77
N THR A 67 1.52 8.75 -6.99
CA THR A 67 0.38 9.33 -7.71
C THR A 67 -0.57 10.02 -6.73
N LYS A 68 -0.48 11.34 -6.64
CA LYS A 68 -1.28 12.16 -5.69
C LYS A 68 -2.52 12.78 -6.33
N LEU A 69 -2.54 12.87 -7.66
CA LEU A 69 -3.67 13.35 -8.43
C LEU A 69 -4.34 12.18 -9.17
N LYS A 70 -5.66 12.23 -9.28
CA LYS A 70 -6.42 11.28 -10.08
C LYS A 70 -7.64 11.95 -10.71
N ILE A 71 -7.96 11.62 -11.95
CA ILE A 71 -9.26 11.97 -12.53
C ILE A 71 -10.31 10.98 -12.01
N VAL A 72 -11.39 11.49 -11.45
CA VAL A 72 -12.51 10.69 -10.94
C VAL A 72 -13.80 11.24 -11.53
N GLY A 73 -14.32 10.59 -12.57
CA GLY A 73 -15.38 11.17 -13.41
C GLY A 73 -14.96 12.53 -13.98
N ASN A 74 -15.85 13.52 -13.90
CA ASN A 74 -15.61 14.90 -14.37
C ASN A 74 -14.97 15.81 -13.31
N CYS A 75 -14.13 15.26 -12.42
CA CYS A 75 -13.38 16.05 -11.45
C CYS A 75 -11.94 15.55 -11.31
N VAL A 76 -11.06 16.45 -10.84
CA VAL A 76 -9.71 16.08 -10.40
C VAL A 76 -9.72 15.92 -8.89
N ARG A 77 -9.17 14.82 -8.40
CA ARG A 77 -8.94 14.55 -6.98
C ARG A 77 -7.46 14.70 -6.67
N GLY A 78 -7.12 15.58 -5.75
CA GLY A 78 -5.81 15.61 -5.09
C GLY A 78 -5.91 14.97 -3.71
N GLU A 79 -4.94 14.13 -3.34
CA GLU A 79 -4.90 13.48 -2.03
C GLU A 79 -3.52 13.60 -1.38
N VAL A 80 -3.53 14.04 -0.12
CA VAL A 80 -2.40 13.86 0.80
C VAL A 80 -2.78 12.86 1.88
N SER A 81 -1.83 12.01 2.28
CA SER A 81 -2.06 11.03 3.32
C SER A 81 -0.87 10.90 4.26
N THR A 82 -1.18 10.62 5.51
CA THR A 82 -0.22 10.28 6.56
C THR A 82 -0.61 8.90 7.10
N LYS A 83 0.35 7.99 7.14
CA LYS A 83 0.17 6.64 7.67
C LYS A 83 0.88 6.55 9.00
N GLY A 84 0.14 6.34 10.08
CA GLY A 84 0.67 5.93 11.37
C GLY A 84 0.58 4.42 11.54
N THR A 85 0.98 3.95 12.72
CA THR A 85 0.98 2.52 13.09
C THR A 85 -0.43 1.91 13.09
N PHE A 86 -1.44 2.69 13.53
CA PHE A 86 -2.82 2.20 13.72
C PHE A 86 -3.82 2.80 12.73
N GLU A 87 -3.58 4.02 12.25
CA GLU A 87 -4.52 4.75 11.43
C GLU A 87 -3.87 5.43 10.22
N THR A 88 -4.64 5.58 9.15
CA THR A 88 -4.26 6.39 7.99
C THR A 88 -5.20 7.57 7.90
N LYS A 89 -4.63 8.79 7.98
CA LYS A 89 -5.36 10.04 7.76
C LYS A 89 -5.19 10.47 6.32
N ARG A 90 -6.27 10.87 5.67
CA ARG A 90 -6.26 11.37 4.29
C ARG A 90 -6.98 12.71 4.24
N ARG A 91 -6.43 13.64 3.48
CA ARG A 91 -7.11 14.88 3.11
C ARG A 91 -7.18 14.95 1.60
N ARG A 92 -8.39 15.15 1.09
CA ARG A 92 -8.68 15.16 -0.33
C ARG A 92 -9.29 16.49 -0.72
N VAL A 93 -8.93 16.96 -1.91
CA VAL A 93 -9.63 18.01 -2.63
C VAL A 93 -10.18 17.42 -3.91
N TYR A 94 -11.48 17.60 -4.14
CA TYR A 94 -12.14 17.26 -5.40
C TYR A 94 -12.54 18.55 -6.07
N GLY A 95 -12.04 18.82 -7.27
CA GLY A 95 -12.28 20.05 -8.01
C GLY A 95 -12.88 19.79 -9.39
N THR A 96 -13.88 20.61 -9.73
CA THR A 96 -14.54 20.62 -11.05
C THR A 96 -14.85 22.08 -11.44
N SER A 97 -15.47 22.33 -12.59
CA SER A 97 -15.93 23.68 -12.92
C SER A 97 -16.92 24.19 -11.86
N ASN A 98 -16.73 25.42 -11.36
CA ASN A 98 -17.65 26.07 -10.40
C ASN A 98 -17.85 25.38 -9.05
N GLY A 99 -17.04 24.37 -8.70
CA GLY A 99 -17.18 23.72 -7.40
C GLY A 99 -15.94 22.93 -6.98
N TYR A 100 -15.68 22.92 -5.69
CA TYR A 100 -14.80 21.96 -5.05
C TYR A 100 -15.36 21.48 -3.72
N GLN A 101 -14.86 20.34 -3.25
CA GLN A 101 -15.07 19.87 -1.89
C GLN A 101 -13.77 19.37 -1.28
N LEU A 102 -13.57 19.69 -0.01
CA LEU A 102 -12.52 19.15 0.84
C LEU A 102 -13.12 18.00 1.65
N VAL A 103 -12.42 16.87 1.71
CA VAL A 103 -12.86 15.68 2.43
C VAL A 103 -11.71 15.18 3.28
N GLU A 104 -11.96 15.01 4.57
CA GLU A 104 -11.01 14.41 5.50
C GLU A 104 -11.49 13.01 5.85
N LEU A 105 -10.55 12.05 5.86
CA LEU A 105 -10.84 10.66 6.15
C LEU A 105 -9.89 10.11 7.19
N VAL A 106 -10.42 9.29 8.09
CA VAL A 106 -9.66 8.40 8.97
C VAL A 106 -10.00 6.98 8.55
N GLY A 107 -8.98 6.24 8.11
CA GLY A 107 -9.21 4.91 7.54
C GLY A 107 -9.95 4.98 6.20
N SER A 108 -11.23 4.62 6.21
CA SER A 108 -12.21 4.77 5.11
C SER A 108 -13.41 5.64 5.49
N GLU A 109 -13.45 6.14 6.73
CA GLU A 109 -14.57 6.94 7.22
C GLU A 109 -14.34 8.41 6.93
N VAL A 110 -15.40 9.10 6.50
CA VAL A 110 -15.36 10.55 6.27
C VAL A 110 -15.61 11.25 7.60
N THR A 111 -14.61 11.99 8.08
CA THR A 111 -14.71 12.74 9.34
C THR A 111 -15.12 14.19 9.12
N SER A 112 -14.82 14.75 7.95
CA SER A 112 -15.20 16.13 7.60
C SER A 112 -15.41 16.27 6.10
N ARG A 113 -16.36 17.13 5.73
CA ARG A 113 -16.65 17.53 4.35
C ARG A 113 -16.97 19.02 4.30
N THR A 114 -16.29 19.76 3.43
CA THR A 114 -16.51 21.20 3.26
C THR A 114 -16.59 21.55 1.78
N SER A 115 -17.65 22.28 1.40
CA SER A 115 -17.86 22.71 0.02
C SER A 115 -17.38 24.14 -0.23
N GLY A 116 -16.87 24.38 -1.43
CA GLY A 116 -16.58 25.71 -1.94
C GLY A 116 -16.91 25.85 -3.42
N LYS A 117 -16.93 27.09 -3.92
CA LYS A 117 -17.29 27.40 -5.32
C LYS A 117 -16.05 27.48 -6.21
N THR A 118 -15.30 28.55 -6.09
CA THR A 118 -14.08 28.83 -6.86
C THR A 118 -12.99 29.29 -5.91
N GLY A 119 -11.73 29.03 -6.24
CA GLY A 119 -10.61 29.44 -5.41
C GLY A 119 -9.34 28.68 -5.72
N ILE A 120 -8.36 28.88 -4.85
CA ILE A 120 -7.13 28.10 -4.82
C ILE A 120 -7.08 27.32 -3.52
N VAL A 121 -6.84 26.02 -3.61
CA VAL A 121 -6.64 25.12 -2.46
C VAL A 121 -5.21 24.64 -2.49
N ILE A 122 -4.52 24.75 -1.35
CA ILE A 122 -3.14 24.31 -1.21
C ILE A 122 -3.05 23.34 -0.04
N PHE A 123 -2.59 22.13 -0.32
CA PHE A 123 -2.16 21.19 0.71
C PHE A 123 -0.64 21.15 0.75
N GLY A 124 -0.09 21.26 1.95
CA GLY A 124 1.34 21.15 2.19
C GLY A 124 1.66 21.37 3.66
N ASN A 125 2.89 21.06 4.05
CA ASN A 125 3.39 21.52 5.34
C ASN A 125 3.48 23.05 5.36
N ASN A 126 3.70 23.61 6.56
CA ASN A 126 3.65 25.05 6.77
C ASN A 126 4.66 25.80 5.87
N PHE A 127 5.89 25.32 5.76
CA PHE A 127 6.93 25.92 4.92
C PHE A 127 6.56 25.91 3.43
N ALA A 128 6.31 24.74 2.85
CA ALA A 128 6.01 24.57 1.44
C ALA A 128 4.73 25.32 1.03
N LYS A 129 3.71 25.31 1.90
CA LYS A 129 2.45 26.02 1.68
C LYS A 129 2.67 27.53 1.64
N LYS A 130 3.37 28.12 2.61
CA LYS A 130 3.65 29.57 2.64
C LYS A 130 4.45 30.02 1.41
N MET A 131 5.43 29.22 1.00
CA MET A 131 6.22 29.51 -0.20
C MET A 131 5.36 29.48 -1.46
N ALA A 132 4.54 28.44 -1.62
CA ALA A 132 3.62 28.32 -2.75
C ALA A 132 2.61 29.49 -2.79
N GLU A 133 2.02 29.86 -1.64
CA GLU A 133 1.11 31.02 -1.53
C GLU A 133 1.77 32.33 -1.99
N SER A 134 3.02 32.57 -1.55
CA SER A 134 3.79 33.75 -1.97
C SER A 134 4.04 33.76 -3.48
N LEU A 135 4.43 32.63 -4.07
CA LEU A 135 4.72 32.54 -5.49
C LEU A 135 3.44 32.66 -6.35
N ILE A 136 2.34 32.03 -5.92
CA ILE A 136 1.05 32.12 -6.60
C ILE A 136 0.55 33.56 -6.60
N SER A 137 0.56 34.25 -5.46
CA SER A 137 0.08 35.63 -5.37
C SER A 137 0.84 36.59 -6.29
N LYS A 138 2.15 36.36 -6.52
CA LYS A 138 2.99 37.15 -7.42
C LYS A 138 2.76 36.85 -8.91
N ARG A 139 2.43 35.60 -9.26
CA ARG A 139 2.41 35.11 -10.66
C ARG A 139 1.02 34.92 -11.23
N LEU A 140 0.00 34.74 -10.40
CA LEU A 140 -1.34 34.40 -10.84
C LEU A 140 -2.00 35.57 -11.58
N LYS A 141 -2.23 35.38 -12.87
CA LYS A 141 -3.02 36.31 -13.70
C LYS A 141 -4.47 35.84 -13.80
N PRO A 142 -5.49 36.67 -13.47
CA PRO A 142 -6.90 36.26 -13.50
C PRO A 142 -7.35 35.69 -14.85
N SER A 143 -6.92 36.30 -15.95
CA SER A 143 -7.31 35.96 -17.33
C SER A 143 -6.55 34.77 -17.95
N SER A 144 -5.59 34.18 -17.23
CA SER A 144 -4.78 33.06 -17.76
C SER A 144 -5.61 31.80 -18.06
N SER A 145 -5.19 31.02 -19.04
CA SER A 145 -5.81 29.73 -19.36
C SER A 145 -5.57 28.69 -18.24
N LEU A 146 -6.38 27.63 -18.18
CA LEU A 146 -6.14 26.52 -17.25
C LEU A 146 -4.80 25.82 -17.53
N LYS A 147 -4.40 25.73 -18.80
CA LYS A 147 -3.09 25.18 -19.19
C LYS A 147 -1.94 26.00 -18.60
N SER A 148 -1.97 27.32 -18.81
CA SER A 148 -0.95 28.24 -18.29
C SER A 148 -0.89 28.25 -16.76
N LYS A 149 -2.03 28.07 -16.08
CA LYS A 149 -2.06 27.89 -14.62
C LYS A 149 -1.39 26.58 -14.20
N GLY A 150 -1.61 25.50 -14.94
CA GLY A 150 -0.94 24.21 -14.70
C GLY A 150 0.58 24.31 -14.86
N GLU A 151 1.06 24.92 -15.95
CA GLU A 151 2.49 25.17 -16.19
C GLU A 151 3.11 26.01 -15.06
N MET A 152 2.42 27.09 -14.65
CA MET A 152 2.84 27.93 -13.52
C MET A 152 2.89 27.15 -12.20
N PHE A 153 1.95 26.24 -11.93
CA PHE A 153 1.98 25.42 -10.72
C PHE A 153 3.11 24.40 -10.73
N GLU A 154 3.45 23.82 -11.89
CA GLU A 154 4.61 22.96 -12.05
C GLU A 154 5.92 23.71 -11.76
N GLU A 155 6.08 24.93 -12.28
CA GLU A 155 7.23 25.78 -11.95
C GLU A 155 7.33 26.07 -10.45
N ILE A 156 6.20 26.43 -9.82
CA ILE A 156 6.15 26.67 -8.38
C ILE A 156 6.54 25.43 -7.58
N LEU A 157 6.05 24.25 -7.96
CA LEU A 157 6.43 22.99 -7.29
C LEU A 157 7.93 22.74 -7.37
N ARG A 158 8.55 22.97 -8.54
CA ARG A 158 10.00 22.81 -8.72
C ARG A 158 10.81 23.81 -7.89
N GLU A 159 10.36 25.06 -7.80
CA GLU A 159 11.00 26.08 -6.97
C GLU A 159 10.89 25.75 -5.48
N VAL A 160 9.75 25.24 -5.03
CA VAL A 160 9.58 24.78 -3.64
C VAL A 160 10.46 23.57 -3.37
N ALA A 161 10.48 22.58 -4.27
CA ALA A 161 11.32 21.38 -4.15
C ALA A 161 12.81 21.70 -4.04
N ALA A 162 13.28 22.79 -4.67
CA ALA A 162 14.65 23.26 -4.55
C ALA A 162 15.01 23.85 -3.17
N LYS A 163 14.02 24.05 -2.29
CA LYS A 163 14.18 24.71 -0.98
C LYS A 163 13.75 23.83 0.20
N THR A 164 13.19 22.65 -0.06
CA THR A 164 12.83 21.72 1.00
C THR A 164 12.90 20.28 0.49
N PRO A 165 13.40 19.34 1.31
CA PRO A 165 13.38 17.91 0.97
C PRO A 165 11.96 17.33 0.98
N THR A 166 10.97 18.06 1.51
CA THR A 166 9.61 17.55 1.71
C THR A 166 8.76 17.49 0.44
N VAL A 167 9.24 18.07 -0.66
CA VAL A 167 8.57 18.16 -1.97
C VAL A 167 9.53 17.65 -3.05
N GLY A 168 9.04 16.78 -3.93
CA GLY A 168 9.84 16.24 -5.03
C GLY A 168 9.87 17.15 -6.25
N ILE A 169 10.95 17.06 -7.04
CA ILE A 169 11.08 17.83 -8.29
C ILE A 169 10.14 17.35 -9.38
N ASN A 170 9.80 16.06 -9.38
CA ASN A 170 8.85 15.48 -10.30
C ASN A 170 7.43 15.78 -9.84
N CYS A 171 6.58 16.22 -10.76
CA CYS A 171 5.19 16.53 -10.49
C CYS A 171 4.25 16.00 -11.57
N ASP A 172 3.00 15.77 -11.19
CA ASP A 172 1.90 15.53 -12.11
C ASP A 172 1.01 16.78 -12.16
N VAL A 173 0.48 17.09 -13.35
CA VAL A 173 -0.52 18.15 -13.56
C VAL A 173 -1.73 17.54 -14.26
N LEU A 174 -2.91 17.64 -13.62
CA LEU A 174 -4.17 17.17 -14.19
C LEU A 174 -5.18 18.31 -14.27
N LYS A 175 -6.01 18.29 -15.31
CA LYS A 175 -7.11 19.25 -15.47
C LYS A 175 -8.40 18.58 -15.92
N GLN A 176 -9.52 19.22 -15.60
CA GLN A 176 -10.86 18.86 -16.05
C GLN A 176 -11.65 20.13 -16.36
N GLU A 177 -12.32 20.16 -17.51
CA GLU A 177 -13.04 21.33 -18.04
C GLU A 177 -14.52 21.01 -18.35
N PRO A 178 -15.28 20.37 -17.44
CA PRO A 178 -16.70 20.17 -17.65
C PRO A 178 -17.42 21.53 -17.62
N ASN A 179 -18.63 21.55 -18.18
CA ASN A 179 -19.48 22.73 -18.16
C ASN A 179 -20.61 22.53 -17.13
N PHE A 180 -20.30 22.76 -15.85
CA PHE A 180 -21.29 22.74 -14.78
C PHE A 180 -21.55 24.14 -14.23
N ASP A 181 -22.81 24.45 -13.95
CA ASP A 181 -23.15 25.51 -13.01
C ASP A 181 -22.79 25.10 -11.56
N VAL A 182 -22.93 26.03 -10.62
CA VAL A 182 -22.57 25.81 -9.20
C VAL A 182 -23.38 24.66 -8.57
N SER A 183 -24.67 24.52 -8.89
CA SER A 183 -25.56 23.50 -8.33
C SER A 183 -25.23 22.12 -8.91
N GLN A 184 -25.07 22.05 -10.24
CA GLN A 184 -24.63 20.86 -10.96
C GLN A 184 -23.27 20.38 -10.44
N ALA A 185 -22.32 21.30 -10.24
CA ALA A 185 -21.00 20.98 -9.70
C ALA A 185 -21.08 20.32 -8.33
N GLN A 186 -21.85 20.88 -7.39
CA GLN A 186 -21.98 20.31 -6.04
C GLN A 186 -22.70 18.96 -6.04
N ARG A 187 -23.75 18.79 -6.86
CA ARG A 187 -24.42 17.49 -7.04
C ARG A 187 -23.47 16.44 -7.60
N HIS A 188 -22.72 16.78 -8.65
CA HIS A 188 -21.72 15.90 -9.25
C HIS A 188 -20.64 15.49 -8.24
N LEU A 189 -20.12 16.47 -7.46
CA LEU A 189 -19.11 16.22 -6.44
C LEU A 189 -19.64 15.27 -5.35
N ASN A 190 -20.85 15.48 -4.84
CA ASN A 190 -21.44 14.60 -3.82
C ASN A 190 -21.47 13.13 -4.28
N VAL A 191 -22.04 12.88 -5.48
CA VAL A 191 -22.14 11.52 -6.03
C VAL A 191 -20.77 10.92 -6.28
N THR A 192 -19.86 11.70 -6.87
CA THR A 192 -18.51 11.24 -7.21
C THR A 192 -17.70 10.87 -5.96
N ILE A 193 -17.76 11.70 -4.92
CA ILE A 193 -17.04 11.50 -3.67
C ILE A 193 -17.60 10.26 -2.96
N ASP A 194 -18.91 10.13 -2.85
CA ASP A 194 -19.53 8.99 -2.17
C ASP A 194 -19.17 7.66 -2.86
N HIS A 195 -19.12 7.66 -4.20
CA HIS A 195 -18.65 6.50 -4.95
C HIS A 195 -17.16 6.22 -4.73
N ASP A 196 -16.29 7.22 -4.82
CA ASP A 196 -14.84 7.06 -4.62
C ASP A 196 -14.49 6.60 -3.20
N VAL A 197 -15.23 7.04 -2.18
CA VAL A 197 -15.09 6.57 -0.80
C VAL A 197 -15.54 5.12 -0.66
N LYS A 198 -16.66 4.71 -1.29
CA LYS A 198 -17.09 3.30 -1.30
C LYS A 198 -16.07 2.39 -1.98
N VAL A 199 -15.47 2.83 -3.09
CA VAL A 199 -14.40 2.09 -3.78
C VAL A 199 -13.17 1.95 -2.85
N LEU A 200 -12.80 3.01 -2.13
CA LEU A 200 -11.72 2.95 -1.13
C LEU A 200 -12.03 1.95 -0.02
N ALA A 201 -13.25 1.95 0.52
CA ALA A 201 -13.66 1.04 1.58
C ALA A 201 -13.58 -0.42 1.12
N LYS A 202 -14.11 -0.73 -0.07
CA LYS A 202 -14.04 -2.09 -0.65
C LYS A 202 -12.60 -2.53 -0.90
N PHE A 203 -11.76 -1.66 -1.46
CA PHE A 203 -10.34 -1.96 -1.67
C PHE A 203 -9.63 -2.27 -0.35
N ARG A 204 -9.92 -1.53 0.73
CA ARG A 204 -9.35 -1.81 2.05
C ARG A 204 -9.84 -3.14 2.61
N GLN A 205 -11.11 -3.47 2.46
CA GLN A 205 -11.64 -4.75 2.88
C GLN A 205 -10.90 -5.91 2.20
N THR A 206 -10.74 -5.85 0.88
CA THR A 206 -10.00 -6.87 0.12
C THR A 206 -8.55 -6.98 0.59
N LEU A 207 -7.87 -5.87 0.86
CA LEU A 207 -6.51 -5.90 1.43
C LEU A 207 -6.48 -6.56 2.81
N THR A 208 -7.45 -6.27 3.69
CA THR A 208 -7.53 -6.93 4.99
C THR A 208 -7.72 -8.43 4.85
N GLU A 209 -8.63 -8.86 3.98
CA GLU A 209 -8.87 -10.28 3.69
C GLU A 209 -7.60 -10.96 3.15
N GLN A 210 -6.87 -10.30 2.25
CA GLN A 210 -5.59 -10.80 1.73
C GLN A 210 -4.52 -10.92 2.81
N ILE A 211 -4.40 -9.95 3.72
CA ILE A 211 -3.43 -10.01 4.82
C ILE A 211 -3.77 -11.16 5.78
N VAL A 212 -5.04 -11.34 6.12
CA VAL A 212 -5.49 -12.46 6.96
C VAL A 212 -5.15 -13.78 6.30
N GLN A 213 -5.47 -13.92 5.01
CA GLN A 213 -5.17 -15.13 4.25
C GLN A 213 -3.66 -15.41 4.21
N GLN A 214 -2.83 -14.41 3.89
CA GLN A 214 -1.37 -14.55 3.93
C GLN A 214 -0.86 -14.93 5.33
N SER A 215 -1.45 -14.39 6.39
CA SER A 215 -1.07 -14.76 7.76
C SER A 215 -1.38 -16.23 8.06
N ILE A 216 -2.52 -16.75 7.59
CA ILE A 216 -2.87 -18.16 7.71
C ILE A 216 -1.87 -19.03 6.94
N GLU A 217 -1.55 -18.63 5.71
CA GLU A 217 -0.56 -19.34 4.87
C GLU A 217 0.82 -19.37 5.53
N ILE A 218 1.27 -18.27 6.13
CA ILE A 218 2.54 -18.20 6.87
C ILE A 218 2.51 -19.12 8.10
N GLU A 219 1.43 -19.12 8.87
CA GLU A 219 1.29 -20.00 10.04
C GLU A 219 1.28 -21.48 9.65
N LEU A 220 0.63 -21.83 8.54
CA LEU A 220 0.64 -23.21 8.01
C LEU A 220 2.00 -23.59 7.44
N ALA A 221 2.71 -22.66 6.79
CA ALA A 221 4.06 -22.88 6.29
C ALA A 221 5.07 -23.17 7.42
N LYS A 222 4.90 -22.54 8.59
CA LYS A 222 5.71 -22.86 9.79
C LYS A 222 5.49 -24.29 10.30
N LYS A 223 4.37 -24.91 9.95
CA LYS A 223 4.04 -26.28 10.35
C LYS A 223 4.55 -27.33 9.35
N ILE A 224 5.14 -26.94 8.22
CA ILE A 224 5.77 -27.91 7.30
C ILE A 224 6.83 -28.69 8.08
N ILE A 225 6.76 -30.01 8.00
CA ILE A 225 7.70 -30.89 8.69
C ILE A 225 8.98 -30.96 7.85
N ASN A 226 10.06 -30.38 8.37
CA ASN A 226 11.39 -30.46 7.73
C ASN A 226 12.25 -31.60 8.29
N ASP A 227 11.89 -32.11 9.46
CA ASP A 227 12.53 -33.27 10.09
C ASP A 227 11.52 -33.96 11.04
N GLY A 228 11.44 -35.29 10.98
CA GLY A 228 10.66 -36.08 11.93
C GLY A 228 9.97 -37.31 11.35
N ASP A 229 9.31 -38.06 12.24
CA ASP A 229 8.49 -39.22 11.89
C ASP A 229 7.17 -38.74 11.24
N ILE A 230 6.81 -39.33 10.11
CA ILE A 230 5.58 -39.00 9.33
C ILE A 230 4.50 -40.05 9.52
N GLY A 231 4.86 -41.32 9.44
CA GLY A 231 3.88 -42.40 9.37
C GLY A 231 4.47 -43.77 9.10
N LYS A 232 3.62 -44.69 8.67
CA LYS A 232 4.01 -46.06 8.32
C LYS A 232 3.37 -46.51 7.02
N VAL A 233 4.08 -47.33 6.26
CA VAL A 233 3.57 -47.98 5.06
C VAL A 233 2.49 -48.99 5.44
N VAL A 234 1.30 -48.86 4.87
CA VAL A 234 0.16 -49.78 5.10
C VAL A 234 -0.19 -50.62 3.88
N SER A 235 0.15 -50.15 2.67
CA SER A 235 -0.03 -50.90 1.42
C SER A 235 1.00 -50.46 0.39
N VAL A 236 1.39 -51.37 -0.50
CA VAL A 236 2.31 -51.12 -1.63
C VAL A 236 1.68 -51.71 -2.89
N ASP A 237 1.54 -50.89 -3.93
CA ASP A 237 1.05 -51.28 -5.25
C ASP A 237 2.00 -50.75 -6.33
N GLY A 238 2.89 -51.62 -6.82
CA GLY A 238 3.96 -51.23 -7.74
C GLY A 238 4.87 -50.16 -7.13
N ASN A 239 4.89 -48.98 -7.75
CA ASN A 239 5.65 -47.81 -7.28
C ASN A 239 4.86 -46.91 -6.32
N MET A 240 3.57 -47.19 -6.08
CA MET A 240 2.71 -46.42 -5.18
C MET A 240 2.73 -47.03 -3.78
N VAL A 241 3.00 -46.19 -2.80
CA VAL A 241 3.10 -46.56 -1.39
C VAL A 241 2.04 -45.80 -0.62
N TYR A 242 1.12 -46.51 0.01
CA TYR A 242 0.11 -45.91 0.88
C TYR A 242 0.70 -45.81 2.28
N VAL A 243 0.82 -44.58 2.78
CA VAL A 243 1.40 -44.26 4.07
C VAL A 243 0.30 -43.74 4.98
N GLN A 244 0.07 -44.43 6.09
CA GLN A 244 -0.81 -43.93 7.14
C GLN A 244 -0.06 -42.90 7.97
N LEU A 245 -0.60 -41.68 8.02
CA LEU A 245 -0.04 -40.58 8.80
C LEU A 245 -0.14 -40.88 10.30
N ASN A 246 0.85 -40.44 11.07
CA ASN A 246 0.79 -40.52 12.54
C ASN A 246 -0.20 -39.51 13.14
N ASP A 247 -0.33 -39.51 14.46
CA ASP A 247 -1.23 -38.64 15.24
C ASP A 247 -0.87 -37.15 15.18
N LYS A 248 0.34 -36.82 14.73
CA LYS A 248 0.88 -35.46 14.68
C LYS A 248 1.02 -34.92 13.26
N THR A 249 0.70 -35.71 12.25
CA THR A 249 0.94 -35.35 10.84
C THR A 249 -0.36 -35.27 10.07
N GLN A 250 -0.50 -34.25 9.25
CA GLN A 250 -1.59 -34.05 8.30
C GLN A 250 -1.03 -33.70 6.91
N ALA A 251 -1.81 -33.96 5.87
CA ALA A 251 -1.43 -33.62 4.49
C ALA A 251 -2.35 -32.54 3.92
N MET A 252 -1.72 -31.57 3.26
CA MET A 252 -2.34 -30.40 2.65
C MET A 252 -2.02 -30.33 1.15
N ASP A 253 -2.89 -29.71 0.36
CA ASP A 253 -2.58 -29.36 -1.04
C ASP A 253 -1.82 -28.02 -1.15
N GLY A 254 -1.45 -27.62 -2.37
CA GLY A 254 -0.78 -26.35 -2.64
C GLY A 254 -1.61 -25.09 -2.33
N ASN A 255 -2.89 -25.23 -2.01
CA ASN A 255 -3.78 -24.16 -1.54
C ASN A 255 -4.06 -24.26 -0.03
N TRP A 256 -3.26 -25.05 0.71
CA TRP A 256 -3.41 -25.28 2.15
C TRP A 256 -4.75 -25.93 2.56
N LYS A 257 -5.42 -26.60 1.64
CA LYS A 257 -6.61 -27.38 1.95
C LYS A 257 -6.20 -28.76 2.44
N GLN A 258 -6.77 -29.17 3.58
CA GLN A 258 -6.51 -30.49 4.13
C GLN A 258 -7.02 -31.59 3.20
N LEU A 259 -6.09 -32.46 2.79
CA LEU A 259 -6.34 -33.66 1.99
C LEU A 259 -6.43 -34.91 2.86
N ALA A 260 -5.63 -35.00 3.92
CA ALA A 260 -5.65 -36.11 4.85
C ALA A 260 -5.39 -35.65 6.30
N ALA A 261 -6.21 -36.13 7.23
CA ALA A 261 -6.06 -35.95 8.67
C ALA A 261 -5.07 -36.97 9.28
N PRO A 262 -4.64 -36.77 10.54
CA PRO A 262 -3.91 -37.80 11.28
C PRO A 262 -4.60 -39.17 11.24
N GLY A 263 -3.82 -40.23 11.04
CA GLY A 263 -4.33 -41.61 10.90
C GLY A 263 -4.97 -41.94 9.55
N GLN A 264 -5.11 -40.98 8.63
CA GLN A 264 -5.52 -41.23 7.24
C GLN A 264 -4.33 -41.55 6.35
N ASN A 265 -4.62 -42.09 5.17
CA ASN A 265 -3.60 -42.55 4.22
C ASN A 265 -3.30 -41.50 3.17
N VAL A 266 -2.02 -41.36 2.84
CA VAL A 266 -1.49 -40.53 1.75
C VAL A 266 -0.73 -41.41 0.79
N ILE A 267 -0.85 -41.12 -0.50
CA ILE A 267 -0.11 -41.81 -1.55
C ILE A 267 1.26 -41.14 -1.70
N MET A 268 2.30 -41.96 -1.66
CA MET A 268 3.68 -41.59 -1.95
C MET A 268 4.23 -42.49 -3.05
N PHE A 269 5.31 -42.07 -3.69
CA PHE A 269 5.94 -42.79 -4.79
C PHE A 269 7.37 -43.17 -4.42
N THR A 270 7.77 -44.38 -4.78
CA THR A 270 9.14 -44.87 -4.58
C THR A 270 9.72 -45.43 -5.87
N GLU A 271 11.04 -45.32 -6.00
CA GLU A 271 11.82 -46.00 -7.04
C GLU A 271 12.57 -47.23 -6.47
N SER A 272 12.46 -47.46 -5.15
CA SER A 272 13.08 -48.60 -4.46
C SER A 272 12.21 -49.84 -4.53
N ASN A 273 12.85 -50.99 -4.78
CA ASN A 273 12.17 -52.30 -4.79
C ASN A 273 12.08 -52.94 -3.39
N ASP A 274 12.71 -52.34 -2.37
CA ASP A 274 12.71 -52.87 -1.00
C ASP A 274 11.86 -51.99 -0.08
N VAL A 275 10.54 -51.98 -0.29
CA VAL A 275 9.57 -51.32 0.60
C VAL A 275 8.62 -52.36 1.16
N LYS A 276 8.46 -52.41 2.49
CA LYS A 276 7.64 -53.40 3.20
C LYS A 276 6.55 -52.73 4.02
N ILE A 277 5.42 -53.43 4.14
CA ILE A 277 4.34 -53.02 5.04
C ILE A 277 4.89 -52.92 6.47
N GLY A 278 4.61 -51.80 7.13
CA GLY A 278 5.10 -51.45 8.47
C GLY A 278 6.36 -50.61 8.49
N ASP A 279 7.04 -50.40 7.36
CA ASP A 279 8.20 -49.52 7.27
C ASP A 279 7.83 -48.09 7.69
N LYS A 280 8.69 -47.46 8.48
CA LYS A 280 8.49 -46.08 8.96
C LYS A 280 8.96 -45.08 7.92
N VAL A 281 8.15 -44.05 7.72
CA VAL A 281 8.47 -42.92 6.83
C VAL A 281 8.87 -41.72 7.69
N THR A 282 9.99 -41.10 7.31
CA THR A 282 10.54 -39.89 7.95
C THR A 282 10.81 -38.82 6.91
N ILE A 283 10.83 -37.57 7.35
CA ILE A 283 11.54 -36.50 6.64
C ILE A 283 12.83 -36.26 7.44
N ASP A 284 13.96 -36.20 6.75
CA ASP A 284 15.24 -35.87 7.36
C ASP A 284 15.91 -34.80 6.51
N ASN A 285 16.13 -33.59 7.06
CA ASN A 285 16.62 -32.42 6.30
C ASN A 285 15.87 -32.17 4.98
N GLU A 286 14.53 -32.12 5.04
CA GLU A 286 13.63 -31.93 3.88
C GLU A 286 13.55 -33.11 2.89
N ASP A 287 14.33 -34.17 3.08
CA ASP A 287 14.25 -35.39 2.27
C ASP A 287 13.27 -36.41 2.87
N LEU A 288 12.16 -36.63 2.17
CA LEU A 288 11.19 -37.67 2.51
C LEU A 288 11.75 -39.05 2.17
N CYS A 289 11.90 -39.93 3.16
CA CYS A 289 12.53 -41.24 2.98
C CYS A 289 12.02 -42.32 3.94
N LEU A 290 12.42 -43.56 3.69
CA LEU A 290 12.24 -44.65 4.64
C LEU A 290 13.30 -44.60 5.75
N LYS A 291 12.86 -44.72 7.00
CA LYS A 291 13.74 -44.62 8.18
C LYS A 291 14.86 -45.68 8.21
N LYS A 292 14.62 -46.86 7.62
CA LYS A 292 15.49 -48.04 7.73
C LYS A 292 16.79 -47.91 6.92
N ASP A 293 16.72 -47.29 5.75
CA ASP A 293 17.77 -47.32 4.72
C ASP A 293 17.92 -45.97 3.99
N LYS A 294 17.12 -44.96 4.36
CA LYS A 294 17.07 -43.65 3.71
C LYS A 294 16.68 -43.73 2.22
N SER A 295 15.98 -44.78 1.80
CA SER A 295 15.39 -44.87 0.45
C SER A 295 14.43 -43.70 0.22
N PRO A 296 14.57 -42.92 -0.88
CA PRO A 296 13.77 -41.73 -1.11
C PRO A 296 12.32 -42.06 -1.47
N LEU A 297 11.42 -41.18 -1.05
CA LEU A 297 10.00 -41.16 -1.39
C LEU A 297 9.63 -39.79 -1.95
N LYS A 298 8.64 -39.75 -2.84
CA LYS A 298 8.09 -38.52 -3.41
C LYS A 298 6.60 -38.44 -3.10
N CYS A 299 6.07 -37.23 -2.87
CA CYS A 299 4.64 -37.01 -2.76
C CYS A 299 4.24 -35.64 -3.29
N ASP A 300 3.01 -35.52 -3.79
CA ASP A 300 2.45 -34.27 -4.34
C ASP A 300 1.63 -33.48 -3.29
N VAL A 301 1.90 -33.72 -2.01
CA VAL A 301 1.21 -33.08 -0.87
C VAL A 301 2.23 -32.45 0.06
N ILE A 302 1.80 -31.43 0.80
CA ILE A 302 2.58 -30.78 1.85
C ILE A 302 2.27 -31.49 3.16
N LEU A 303 3.31 -32.05 3.81
CA LEU A 303 3.18 -32.70 5.11
C LEU A 303 3.42 -31.69 6.23
N CYS A 304 2.40 -31.47 7.05
CA CYS A 304 2.44 -30.51 8.14
C CYS A 304 2.22 -31.18 9.48
N SER A 305 2.79 -30.60 10.54
CA SER A 305 2.42 -30.91 11.91
C SER A 305 1.02 -30.37 12.21
N VAL A 306 0.28 -31.02 13.10
CA VAL A 306 -1.03 -30.53 13.61
C VAL A 306 -0.84 -29.36 14.57
#